data_AF-A0A3C1RU13-F1
#
_entry.id   AF-A0A3C1RU13-F1
#
_cell.length_a   1.000
_cell.length_b   1.000
_cell.length_c   1.000
_cell.angle_alpha   90.00
_cell.angle_beta   90.00
_cell.angle_gamma   90.00
#
_symmetry.space_group_name_H-M   'P 1'
#
loop_
_entity.id
_entity.type
_entity.pdbx_description
1 polymer ?
#
loop_
_entity_poly.entity_id
_entity_poly.type
_entity_poly.pdbx_seq_one_letter_code
_entity_poly.pdbx_strand_id
1 'polypeptide(L)'
;ESHLAQTAELLRSEVNYLEELTETLFQQVVFWENDSQNRLKINRLALRQTHEALQRRVSRKVLQKVMQKAANFEQIEKLTALIYAPNRTQTDPFPGGAIAIVDGEWIVFNFFSE
;
A
#
# COMPACT_ATOMS: atom_id res chain seq x y z
N GLU A 1 12.45 8.72 -35.58
CA GLU A 1 11.91 8.04 -34.37
C GLU A 1 13.00 7.77 -33.31
N SER A 2 13.84 8.74 -32.96
CA SER A 2 14.92 8.55 -31.96
C SER A 2 14.55 9.08 -30.57
N HIS A 3 13.86 10.22 -30.50
CA HIS A 3 13.51 10.88 -29.24
C HIS A 3 12.50 10.09 -28.38
N LEU A 4 11.53 9.41 -28.99
CA LEU A 4 10.55 8.58 -28.26
C LEU A 4 11.20 7.39 -27.56
N ALA A 5 12.15 6.72 -28.22
CA ALA A 5 12.87 5.59 -27.66
C ALA A 5 13.80 6.02 -26.50
N GLN A 6 14.49 7.16 -26.65
CA GLN A 6 15.34 7.72 -25.60
C GLN A 6 14.52 8.15 -24.36
N THR A 7 13.36 8.78 -24.55
CA THR A 7 12.46 9.13 -23.45
C THR A 7 11.89 7.88 -22.76
N ALA A 8 11.55 6.83 -23.51
CA ALA A 8 11.06 5.58 -22.95
C ALA A 8 12.13 4.88 -22.09
N GLU A 9 13.40 4.91 -22.50
CA GLU A 9 14.51 4.31 -21.75
C GLU A 9 14.81 5.06 -20.45
N LEU A 10 14.83 6.39 -20.49
CA LEU A 10 15.04 7.20 -19.29
C LEU A 10 13.92 6.95 -18.25
N LEU A 11 12.66 6.97 -18.70
CA LEU A 11 11.52 6.67 -17.83
C LEU A 11 11.55 5.23 -17.30
N ARG A 12 12.10 4.28 -18.06
CA ARG A 12 12.26 2.90 -17.59
C ARG A 12 13.20 2.84 -16.38
N SER A 13 14.35 3.51 -16.47
CA SER A 13 15.32 3.53 -15.36
C SER A 13 14.73 4.14 -14.08
N GLU A 14 13.95 5.21 -14.20
CA GLU A 14 13.26 5.85 -13.08
C GLU A 14 12.16 4.97 -12.49
N VAL A 15 11.38 4.30 -13.34
CA VAL A 15 10.34 3.36 -12.89
C VAL A 15 10.96 2.21 -12.10
N ASN A 16 12.06 1.64 -12.59
CA ASN A 16 12.78 0.57 -11.91
C ASN A 16 13.28 1.04 -10.54
N TYR A 17 13.92 2.22 -10.48
CA TYR A 17 14.39 2.78 -9.21
C TYR A 17 13.25 3.01 -8.21
N LEU A 18 12.12 3.57 -8.66
CA LEU A 18 10.96 3.77 -7.79
C LEU A 18 10.36 2.44 -7.32
N GLU A 19 10.45 1.37 -8.12
CA GLU A 19 10.01 0.03 -7.75
C GLU A 19 10.92 -0.59 -6.68
N GLU A 20 12.24 -0.44 -6.81
CA GLU A 20 13.22 -0.87 -5.79
C GLU A 20 13.02 -0.14 -4.45
N LEU A 21 12.82 1.17 -4.49
CA LEU A 21 12.49 1.97 -3.31
C LEU A 21 11.17 1.51 -2.67
N THR A 22 10.16 1.23 -3.50
CA THR A 22 8.87 0.73 -3.04
C THR A 22 9.02 -0.63 -2.37
N GLU A 23 9.82 -1.54 -2.93
CA GLU A 23 10.05 -2.86 -2.34
C GLU A 23 10.74 -2.73 -0.98
N THR A 24 11.82 -1.97 -0.92
CA THR A 24 12.58 -1.74 0.32
C THR A 24 11.66 -1.16 1.40
N LEU A 25 10.87 -0.14 1.06
CA LEU A 25 9.94 0.48 2.00
C LEU A 25 8.83 -0.48 2.41
N PHE A 26 8.28 -1.26 1.47
CA PHE A 26 7.24 -2.25 1.75
C PHE A 26 7.69 -3.25 2.82
N GLN A 27 8.91 -3.79 2.70
CA GLN A 27 9.46 -4.72 3.68
C GLN A 27 9.70 -4.09 5.07
N GLN A 28 9.90 -2.77 5.12
CA GLN A 28 10.11 -2.04 6.39
C GLN A 28 8.80 -1.70 7.10
N VAL A 29 7.72 -1.49 6.36
CA VAL A 29 6.46 -0.96 6.93
C VAL A 29 5.32 -1.96 6.92
N VAL A 30 5.38 -3.05 6.15
CA VAL A 30 4.30 -4.03 6.04
C VAL A 30 4.70 -5.34 6.71
N PHE A 31 3.86 -5.77 7.65
CA PHE A 31 4.09 -6.96 8.47
C PHE A 31 2.93 -7.93 8.35
N TRP A 32 3.26 -9.21 8.27
CA TRP A 32 2.30 -10.31 8.32
C TRP A 32 2.47 -11.02 9.66
N GLU A 33 1.44 -10.98 10.49
CA GLU A 33 1.41 -11.74 11.74
C GLU A 33 0.97 -13.17 11.41
N ASN A 34 1.89 -14.12 11.55
CA ASN A 34 1.64 -15.57 11.33
C ASN A 34 0.88 -16.22 12.50
N ASP A 35 0.13 -15.43 13.28
CA ASP A 35 -0.73 -15.98 14.33
C ASP A 35 -1.99 -16.62 13.72
N SER A 36 -2.86 -17.13 14.58
CA SER A 36 -4.11 -17.80 14.19
C SER A 36 -5.05 -16.97 13.31
N GLN A 37 -4.82 -15.66 13.13
CA GLN A 37 -5.68 -14.76 12.37
C GLN A 37 -5.07 -14.22 11.06
N ASN A 38 -3.80 -14.56 10.74
CA ASN A 38 -3.10 -14.16 9.53
C ASN A 38 -3.32 -12.66 9.19
N ARG A 39 -2.93 -11.78 10.11
CA ARG A 39 -3.23 -10.34 10.02
C ARG A 39 -2.15 -9.59 9.26
N LEU A 40 -2.56 -8.68 8.37
CA LEU A 40 -1.67 -7.71 7.73
C LEU A 40 -1.69 -6.40 8.50
N LYS A 41 -0.51 -5.85 8.81
CA LYS A 41 -0.36 -4.56 9.48
C LYS A 41 0.61 -3.67 8.71
N ILE A 42 0.31 -2.37 8.67
CA ILE A 42 1.15 -1.33 8.07
C ILE A 42 1.56 -0.34 9.16
N ASN A 43 2.86 -0.11 9.36
CA ASN A 43 3.34 0.98 10.21
C ASN A 43 3.08 2.31 9.52
N ARG A 44 2.00 2.99 9.89
CA ARG A 44 1.62 4.26 9.25
C ARG A 44 2.52 5.42 9.63
N LEU A 45 3.17 5.39 10.81
CA LEU A 45 4.07 6.46 11.21
C LEU A 45 5.36 6.43 10.38
N ALA A 46 5.92 5.25 10.13
CA ALA A 46 7.07 5.09 9.24
C ALA A 46 6.70 5.47 7.80
N LEU A 47 5.55 4.99 7.30
CA LEU A 47 5.09 5.30 5.94
C LEU A 47 4.80 6.80 5.74
N ARG A 48 4.28 7.48 6.77
CA ARG A 48 4.04 8.93 6.78
C ARG A 48 5.30 9.77 6.52
N GLN A 49 6.49 9.28 6.89
CA GLN A 49 7.76 10.01 6.70
C GLN A 49 8.28 9.95 5.26
N THR A 50 7.59 9.24 4.37
CA THR A 50 8.02 9.04 2.98
C THR A 50 7.26 9.94 2.02
N HIS A 51 7.78 10.09 0.79
CA HIS A 51 7.11 10.87 -0.24
C HIS A 51 5.76 10.25 -0.64
N GLU A 52 4.75 11.07 -0.93
CA GLU A 52 3.37 10.65 -1.25
C GLU A 52 3.30 9.62 -2.38
N ALA A 53 4.17 9.76 -3.40
CA ALA A 53 4.29 8.79 -4.48
C ALA A 53 4.65 7.37 -3.99
N LEU A 54 5.53 7.25 -2.99
CA LEU A 54 5.88 5.96 -2.38
C LEU A 54 4.74 5.45 -1.49
N GLN A 55 4.05 6.33 -0.76
CA GLN A 55 2.86 5.98 0.03
C GLN A 55 1.78 5.33 -0.85
N ARG A 56 1.49 5.90 -2.02
CA ARG A 56 0.55 5.33 -3.01
C ARG A 56 1.04 4.01 -3.60
N ARG A 57 2.33 3.89 -3.90
CA ARG A 57 2.93 2.66 -4.45
C ARG A 57 2.88 1.50 -3.45
N VAL A 58 3.22 1.75 -2.18
CA VAL A 58 3.09 0.77 -1.09
C VAL A 58 1.63 0.39 -0.90
N SER A 59 0.72 1.37 -0.83
CA SER A 59 -0.73 1.12 -0.69
C SER A 59 -1.28 0.26 -1.83
N ARG A 60 -0.90 0.55 -3.09
CA ARG A 60 -1.25 -0.28 -4.24
C ARG A 60 -0.74 -1.72 -4.09
N LYS A 61 0.52 -1.90 -3.69
CA LYS A 61 1.13 -3.23 -3.51
C LYS A 61 0.45 -4.03 -2.39
N VAL A 62 0.10 -3.38 -1.28
CA VAL A 62 -0.69 -4.00 -0.20
C VAL A 62 -2.05 -4.46 -0.73
N LEU A 63 -2.80 -3.57 -1.38
CA LEU A 63 -4.15 -3.88 -1.87
C LEU A 63 -4.14 -5.00 -2.91
N GLN A 64 -3.11 -5.08 -3.75
CA GLN A 64 -2.94 -6.21 -4.68
C GLN A 64 -2.82 -7.56 -3.94
N LYS A 65 -2.10 -7.59 -2.82
CA LYS A 65 -1.97 -8.81 -1.99
C LYS A 65 -3.25 -9.11 -1.21
N VAL A 66 -3.92 -8.09 -0.67
CA VAL A 66 -5.16 -8.24 0.11
C VAL A 66 -6.31 -8.70 -0.78
N MET A 67 -6.48 -8.10 -1.95
CA MET A 67 -7.63 -8.33 -2.83
C MET A 67 -7.37 -9.38 -3.91
N GLN A 68 -6.12 -9.85 -4.05
CA GLN A 68 -5.66 -10.75 -5.13
C GLN A 68 -6.01 -10.23 -6.54
N LYS A 69 -6.09 -8.90 -6.71
CA LYS A 69 -6.39 -8.23 -7.98
C LYS A 69 -5.84 -6.81 -8.02
N ALA A 70 -5.84 -6.20 -9.21
CA ALA A 70 -5.40 -4.82 -9.37
C ALA A 70 -6.30 -3.84 -8.58
N ALA A 71 -5.66 -3.01 -7.76
CA ALA A 71 -6.32 -1.90 -7.07
C ALA A 71 -6.55 -0.72 -8.03
N ASN A 72 -7.72 -0.10 -7.95
CA ASN A 72 -8.03 1.14 -8.67
C ASN A 72 -7.60 2.39 -7.87
N PHE A 73 -7.70 3.56 -8.48
CA PHE A 73 -7.28 4.82 -7.87
C PHE A 73 -8.03 5.10 -6.55
N GLU A 74 -9.36 4.96 -6.53
CA GLU A 74 -10.16 5.23 -5.33
C GLU A 74 -9.75 4.33 -4.16
N GLN A 75 -9.51 3.04 -4.41
CA GLN A 75 -9.07 2.10 -3.39
C GLN A 75 -7.70 2.47 -2.83
N ILE A 76 -6.76 2.88 -3.71
CA ILE A 76 -5.42 3.33 -3.30
C ILE A 76 -5.51 4.58 -2.44
N GLU A 77 -6.29 5.59 -2.82
CA GLU A 77 -6.44 6.81 -2.04
C GLU A 77 -7.17 6.55 -0.71
N LYS A 78 -8.19 5.67 -0.68
CA LYS A 78 -8.85 5.26 0.57
C LYS A 78 -7.86 4.67 1.58
N LEU A 79 -6.98 3.77 1.15
CA LEU A 79 -5.96 3.21 2.03
C LEU A 79 -4.91 4.27 2.42
N THR A 80 -4.45 5.07 1.45
CA THR A 80 -3.44 6.12 1.66
C THR A 80 -3.93 7.17 2.67
N ALA A 81 -5.21 7.53 2.64
CA ALA A 81 -5.82 8.46 3.59
C ALA A 81 -5.70 7.99 5.06
N LEU A 82 -5.72 6.66 5.29
CA LEU A 82 -5.53 6.10 6.63
C LEU A 82 -4.12 6.33 7.20
N ILE A 83 -3.14 6.77 6.42
CA ILE A 83 -1.81 7.13 6.93
C ILE A 83 -1.89 8.37 7.83
N TYR A 84 -2.85 9.26 7.57
CA TYR A 84 -3.01 10.51 8.31
C TYR A 84 -4.26 10.58 9.18
N ALA A 85 -5.20 9.68 8.98
CA ALA A 85 -6.49 9.68 9.68
C ALA A 85 -6.37 9.57 11.21
N PRO A 86 -7.38 9.99 11.99
CA PRO A 86 -7.47 9.71 13.42
C PRO A 86 -7.46 8.21 13.73
N ASN A 87 -7.20 7.87 15.00
CA ASN A 87 -7.31 6.49 15.46
C ASN A 87 -8.74 5.95 15.26
N ARG A 88 -8.89 4.67 14.96
CA ARG A 88 -10.16 3.97 14.65
C ARG A 88 -10.85 4.37 13.35
N THR A 89 -10.30 5.28 12.54
CA THR A 89 -10.80 5.48 11.17
C THR A 89 -10.59 4.20 10.37
N GLN A 90 -11.60 3.80 9.59
CA GLN A 90 -11.57 2.60 8.77
C GLN A 90 -12.05 2.89 7.35
N THR A 91 -11.70 2.02 6.42
CA THR A 91 -12.28 2.02 5.07
C THR A 91 -13.63 1.30 5.07
N ASP A 92 -14.43 1.56 4.03
CA ASP A 92 -15.42 0.57 3.61
C ASP A 92 -14.71 -0.76 3.22
N PRO A 93 -15.43 -1.90 3.19
CA PRO A 93 -14.87 -3.15 2.73
C PRO A 93 -14.27 -3.02 1.32
N PHE A 94 -13.00 -3.41 1.19
CA PHE A 94 -12.41 -3.64 -0.12
C PHE A 94 -13.07 -4.86 -0.76
N PRO A 95 -12.99 -5.01 -2.09
CA PRO A 95 -13.44 -6.24 -2.71
C PRO A 95 -12.70 -7.46 -2.15
N GLY A 96 -13.46 -8.49 -1.78
CA GLY A 96 -12.97 -9.60 -0.95
C GLY A 96 -13.26 -9.41 0.55
N GLY A 97 -14.01 -8.37 0.93
CA GLY A 97 -14.54 -8.18 2.29
C GLY A 97 -13.56 -7.56 3.28
N ALA A 98 -12.27 -7.45 2.94
CA ALA A 98 -11.26 -6.95 3.86
C ALA A 98 -11.50 -5.47 4.25
N ILE A 99 -11.38 -5.15 5.54
CA ILE A 99 -11.47 -3.78 6.05
C ILE A 99 -10.12 -3.37 6.63
N ALA A 100 -9.63 -2.18 6.26
CA ALA A 100 -8.46 -1.57 6.89
C ALA A 100 -8.90 -0.57 7.97
N ILE A 101 -8.30 -0.64 9.17
CA ILE A 101 -8.60 0.24 10.30
C ILE A 101 -7.31 0.78 10.93
N VAL A 102 -7.32 2.04 11.37
CA VAL A 102 -6.25 2.61 12.17
C VAL A 102 -6.35 2.11 13.61
N ASP A 103 -5.26 1.52 14.11
CA ASP A 103 -5.08 1.11 15.49
C ASP A 103 -3.72 1.62 16.01
N GLY A 104 -3.76 2.82 16.60
CA GLY A 104 -2.57 3.53 17.05
C GLY A 104 -1.61 3.85 15.91
N GLU A 105 -0.41 3.27 15.97
CA GLU A 105 0.65 3.45 14.96
C GLU A 105 0.47 2.56 13.72
N TRP A 106 -0.55 1.70 13.73
CA TRP A 106 -0.77 0.67 12.72
C TRP A 106 -2.04 0.93 11.90
N ILE A 107 -2.01 0.51 10.64
CA ILE A 107 -3.22 0.19 9.88
C ILE A 107 -3.31 -1.33 9.86
N VAL A 108 -4.40 -1.89 10.38
CA VAL A 108 -4.62 -3.34 10.51
C VAL A 108 -5.70 -3.76 9.52
N PHE A 109 -5.47 -4.86 8.80
CA PHE A 109 -6.49 -5.48 7.96
C PHE A 109 -7.21 -6.59 8.71
N ASN A 110 -8.54 -6.50 8.72
CA ASN A 110 -9.40 -7.58 9.17
C ASN A 110 -9.98 -8.29 7.94
N PHE A 111 -9.72 -9.60 7.85
CA PHE A 111 -10.27 -10.47 6.82
C PHE A 111 -11.48 -11.19 7.40
N PHE A 112 -12.64 -11.04 6.77
CA PHE A 112 -13.82 -11.83 7.12
C PHE A 112 -13.79 -13.08 6.26
N SER A 113 -13.70 -14.25 6.88
CA SER A 113 -13.98 -15.52 6.22
C SER A 113 -15.49 -15.61 6.01
N GLU A 114 -15.93 -15.70 4.75
CA GLU A 114 -17.23 -16.29 4.41
C GLU A 114 -17.18 -17.81 4.52
#